data_AF-A0AA42VNK7-F1
#
_entry.id   AF-A0AA42VNK7-F1
#
_cell.length_a   1.000
_cell.length_b   1.000
_cell.length_c   1.000
_cell.angle_alpha   90.00
_cell.angle_beta   90.00
_cell.angle_gamma   90.00
#
_symmetry.space_group_name_H-M   'P 1'
#
loop_
_entity.id
_entity.type
_entity.pdbx_description
1 polymer ?
#
loop_
_entity_poly.entity_id
_entity_poly.type
_entity_poly.pdbx_seq_one_letter_code
_entity_poly.pdbx_strand_id
1 'polypeptide(L)'
;MSHYYVHNGYSGWSYGTPSNPQLISPEDAARLMKSAGLSSMQVSTTLPPAQYAEAGTRLFDVTGGNRFLFFGDYTECFDVDAGKVSSPLIIDWTAV
;
A
#
# COMPACT_ATOMS: atom_id res chain seq x y z
N MET A 1 -5.83 0.03 15.02
CA MET A 1 -5.45 1.46 14.86
C MET A 1 -5.11 1.65 13.39
N SER A 2 -5.48 2.77 12.78
CA SER A 2 -5.25 2.95 11.34
C SER A 2 -3.80 3.31 11.03
N HIS A 3 -3.22 2.62 10.05
CA HIS A 3 -1.89 2.88 9.52
C HIS A 3 -1.91 2.87 7.99
N TYR A 4 -0.79 3.28 7.38
CA TYR A 4 -0.59 3.20 5.94
C TYR A 4 0.07 1.88 5.55
N TYR A 5 -0.50 1.23 4.54
CA TYR A 5 0.00 -0.01 3.98
C TYR A 5 0.11 0.08 2.47
N VAL A 6 1.12 -0.57 1.91
CA VAL A 6 1.18 -0.87 0.48
C VAL A 6 0.77 -2.31 0.24
N HIS A 7 0.13 -2.56 -0.90
CA HIS A 7 -0.27 -3.90 -1.33
C HIS A 7 -0.28 -4.02 -2.85
N ASN A 8 -0.38 -5.25 -3.37
CA ASN A 8 -0.39 -5.52 -4.83
C ASN A 8 -1.63 -6.28 -5.32
N GLY A 9 -2.49 -6.74 -4.42
CA GLY A 9 -3.58 -7.65 -4.77
C GLY A 9 -4.91 -7.35 -4.10
N TYR A 10 -5.94 -7.95 -4.70
CA TYR A 10 -7.25 -8.20 -4.12
C TYR A 10 -7.46 -9.70 -4.01
N SER A 11 -8.04 -10.16 -2.90
CA SER A 11 -8.62 -11.50 -2.89
C SER A 11 -9.95 -11.48 -3.64
N GLY A 12 -10.01 -12.16 -4.80
CA GLY A 12 -11.17 -12.16 -5.70
C GLY A 12 -12.45 -12.75 -5.11
N TRP A 13 -12.38 -13.42 -3.96
CA TRP A 13 -13.53 -13.99 -3.26
C TRP A 13 -14.24 -12.99 -2.34
N SER A 14 -13.68 -11.79 -2.12
CA SER A 14 -14.22 -10.81 -1.17
C SER A 14 -14.00 -9.37 -1.66
N TYR A 15 -14.82 -8.94 -2.62
CA TYR A 15 -15.11 -7.53 -2.92
C TYR A 15 -13.92 -6.55 -2.95
N GLY A 16 -12.76 -6.94 -3.49
CA GLY A 16 -11.64 -6.01 -3.58
C GLY A 16 -10.95 -5.69 -2.26
N THR A 17 -11.01 -6.59 -1.27
CA THR A 17 -10.29 -6.42 0.00
C THR A 17 -8.77 -6.46 -0.23
N PRO A 18 -7.97 -5.54 0.35
CA PRO A 18 -6.52 -5.57 0.22
C PRO A 18 -5.94 -6.88 0.76
N SER A 19 -4.95 -7.44 0.07
CA SER A 19 -4.27 -8.67 0.49
C SER A 19 -2.77 -8.42 0.67
N ASN A 20 -2.19 -9.09 1.67
CA ASN A 20 -0.76 -9.05 2.01
C ASN A 20 -0.26 -7.61 2.26
N PRO A 21 -0.89 -6.85 3.18
CA PRO A 21 -0.51 -5.47 3.46
C PRO A 21 0.90 -5.41 4.03
N GLN A 22 1.68 -4.42 3.60
CA GLN A 22 3.00 -4.12 4.11
C GLN A 22 2.99 -2.72 4.72
N LEU A 23 3.29 -2.61 6.01
CA LEU A 23 3.32 -1.35 6.74
C LEU A 23 4.35 -0.41 6.10
N ILE A 24 4.04 0.88 6.00
CA ILE A 24 4.97 1.93 5.61
C ILE A 24 4.87 3.13 6.56
N SER A 25 5.86 4.02 6.52
CA SER A 25 5.81 5.24 7.33
C SER A 25 4.80 6.26 6.77
N PRO A 26 4.25 7.17 7.61
CA PRO A 26 3.40 8.25 7.15
C PRO A 26 4.10 9.20 6.14
N GLU A 27 5.41 9.40 6.29
CA GLU A 27 6.21 10.24 5.38
C GLU A 27 6.30 9.61 3.99
N ASP A 28 6.51 8.30 3.92
CA ASP A 28 6.54 7.55 2.68
C ASP A 28 5.16 7.55 2.01
N ALA A 29 4.10 7.34 2.80
CA ALA A 29 2.72 7.43 2.31
C ALA A 29 2.42 8.80 1.70
N ALA A 30 2.81 9.88 2.38
CA ALA A 30 2.62 11.24 1.89
C ALA A 30 3.36 11.49 0.56
N ARG A 31 4.57 10.93 0.39
CA ARG A 31 5.32 11.01 -0.86
C ARG A 31 4.63 10.24 -1.98
N LEU A 32 4.20 9.01 -1.73
CA LEU A 32 3.46 8.19 -2.70
C LEU A 32 2.15 8.88 -3.13
N MET A 33 1.42 9.44 -2.17
CA MET A 33 0.19 10.20 -2.46
C MET A 33 0.48 11.40 -3.35
N LYS A 34 1.54 12.16 -3.04
CA LYS A 34 1.95 13.32 -3.84
C LYS A 34 2.38 12.94 -5.24
N SER A 35 3.17 11.86 -5.40
CA SER A 35 3.65 11.43 -6.72
C SER A 35 2.52 10.91 -7.61
N ALA A 36 1.52 10.26 -7.03
CA ALA A 36 0.39 9.68 -7.74
C ALA A 36 -0.85 10.60 -7.81
N GLY A 37 -0.81 11.77 -7.18
CA GLY A 37 -1.97 12.69 -7.11
C GLY A 37 -3.15 12.13 -6.29
N LEU A 38 -2.89 11.28 -5.30
CA LEU A 38 -3.91 10.62 -4.48
C LEU A 38 -4.31 11.49 -3.29
N SER A 39 -5.61 11.57 -3.05
CA SER A 39 -6.19 12.18 -1.85
C SER A 39 -6.29 11.18 -0.69
N SER A 40 -6.37 11.68 0.55
CA SER A 40 -6.60 10.84 1.73
C SER A 40 -7.89 10.02 1.63
N MET A 41 -8.92 10.58 1.00
CA MET A 41 -10.19 9.89 0.76
C MET A 41 -10.00 8.68 -0.16
N GLN A 42 -9.24 8.82 -1.25
CA GLN A 42 -8.96 7.69 -2.15
C GLN A 42 -8.19 6.57 -1.44
N VAL A 43 -7.18 6.93 -0.64
CA VAL A 43 -6.35 5.96 0.09
C VAL A 43 -7.12 5.23 1.21
N SER A 44 -8.14 5.87 1.78
CA SER A 44 -9.02 5.27 2.79
C SER A 44 -10.16 4.45 2.18
N THR A 45 -10.33 4.49 0.85
CA THR A 45 -11.39 3.76 0.17
C THR A 45 -10.81 2.46 -0.38
N THR A 46 -11.49 1.34 -0.09
CA THR A 46 -11.06 0.02 -0.59
C THR A 46 -11.20 -0.11 -2.11
N LEU A 47 -12.24 0.52 -2.68
CA LEU A 47 -12.57 0.46 -4.11
C LEU A 47 -13.02 1.82 -4.66
N PRO A 48 -12.44 2.31 -5.78
CA PRO A 48 -11.27 1.75 -6.45
C PRO A 48 -10.02 1.92 -5.59
N PRO A 49 -9.04 1.03 -5.76
CA PRO A 49 -7.81 1.13 -4.99
C PRO A 49 -6.96 2.33 -5.39
N ALA A 50 -6.25 2.89 -4.41
CA ALA A 50 -5.39 4.03 -4.63
C ALA A 50 -4.05 3.59 -5.25
N GLN A 51 -4.05 3.44 -6.57
CA GLN A 51 -2.87 3.02 -7.33
C GLN A 51 -1.83 4.15 -7.38
N TYR A 52 -0.59 3.83 -7.02
CA TYR A 52 0.55 4.76 -7.07
C TYR A 52 1.67 4.32 -8.02
N ALA A 53 1.69 3.05 -8.45
CA ALA A 53 2.71 2.50 -9.34
C ALA A 53 2.10 1.56 -10.39
N GLU A 54 2.88 1.28 -11.44
CA GLU A 54 2.57 0.23 -12.42
C GLU A 54 3.58 -0.91 -12.28
N ALA A 55 3.16 -2.14 -12.61
CA ALA A 55 4.07 -3.29 -12.58
C ALA A 55 5.25 -3.06 -13.53
N GLY A 56 6.47 -3.31 -13.05
CA GLY A 56 7.72 -3.07 -13.79
C GLY A 56 8.24 -1.63 -13.74
N THR A 57 7.61 -0.75 -12.97
CA THR A 57 8.20 0.57 -12.65
C THR A 57 9.17 0.47 -11.48
N ARG A 58 10.14 1.40 -11.40
CA ARG A 58 11.06 1.47 -10.25
C ARG A 58 10.34 1.55 -8.91
N LEU A 59 9.25 2.33 -8.87
CA LEU A 59 8.45 2.50 -7.65
C LEU A 59 7.78 1.18 -7.23
N PHE A 60 7.35 0.36 -8.18
CA PHE A 60 6.87 -1.00 -7.90
C PHE A 60 7.98 -1.88 -7.31
N ASP A 61 9.18 -1.83 -7.89
CA ASP A 61 10.31 -2.65 -7.44
C ASP A 61 10.78 -2.26 -6.03
N VAL A 62 10.99 -0.97 -5.76
CA VAL A 62 11.46 -0.50 -4.44
C VAL A 62 10.41 -0.61 -3.35
N THR A 63 9.13 -0.75 -3.72
CA THR A 63 8.06 -1.03 -2.75
C THR A 63 7.82 -2.53 -2.57
N GLY A 64 8.72 -3.39 -3.04
CA GLY A 64 8.64 -4.85 -2.86
C GLY A 64 7.57 -5.49 -3.74
N GLY A 65 7.31 -4.92 -4.91
CA GLY A 65 6.28 -5.35 -5.84
C GLY A 65 4.88 -4.93 -5.41
N ASN A 66 4.72 -3.79 -4.73
CA ASN A 66 3.42 -3.23 -4.37
C ASN A 66 3.05 -2.05 -5.27
N ARG A 67 1.75 -1.79 -5.43
CA ARG A 67 1.29 -0.71 -6.33
C ARG A 67 0.07 0.06 -5.86
N PHE A 68 -0.55 -0.36 -4.77
CA PHE A 68 -1.73 0.28 -4.20
C PHE A 68 -1.42 0.71 -2.77
N LEU A 69 -1.92 1.89 -2.40
CA LEU A 69 -1.82 2.45 -1.06
C LEU A 69 -3.16 2.31 -0.35
N PHE A 70 -3.12 1.92 0.91
CA PHE A 70 -4.29 1.72 1.77
C PHE A 70 -4.05 2.41 3.12
N PHE A 71 -5.06 3.13 3.62
CA PHE A 71 -5.09 3.65 4.98
C PHE A 71 -6.26 3.03 5.74
N GLY A 72 -5.95 2.24 6.76
CA GLY A 72 -6.97 1.51 7.50
C GLY A 72 -6.37 0.56 8.53
N ASP A 73 -7.17 -0.41 8.99
CA ASP A 73 -6.70 -1.45 9.90
C ASP A 73 -6.30 -2.70 9.11
N TYR A 74 -5.11 -3.24 9.37
CA TYR A 74 -4.64 -4.43 8.66
C TYR A 74 -5.49 -5.67 9.00
N THR A 75 -6.23 -5.67 10.11
CA THR A 75 -7.13 -6.78 10.46
C THR A 75 -8.28 -6.96 9.47
N GLU A 76 -8.53 -5.94 8.64
CA GLU A 76 -9.52 -5.97 7.57
C GLU A 76 -8.94 -6.51 6.25
N CYS A 77 -7.64 -6.80 6.21
CA CYS A 77 -6.95 -7.32 5.03
C CYS A 77 -6.87 -8.86 5.02
N PHE A 78 -6.65 -9.45 3.84
CA PHE A 78 -6.36 -10.87 3.69
C PHE A 78 -4.85 -11.16 3.68
N ASP A 79 -4.49 -12.43 3.89
CA ASP A 79 -3.12 -12.94 3.79
C ASP A 79 -2.11 -12.11 4.60
N VAL A 80 -2.53 -11.66 5.78
CA VAL A 80 -1.73 -10.82 6.66
C VAL A 80 -0.50 -11.59 7.14
N ASP A 81 0.68 -11.09 6.80
CA ASP A 81 1.95 -11.53 7.35
C ASP A 81 2.30 -10.64 8.55
N ALA A 82 2.45 -11.26 9.73
CA ALA A 82 2.75 -10.56 10.98
C ALA A 82 4.04 -9.73 10.90
N GLY A 83 5.06 -10.20 10.20
CA GLY A 83 6.33 -9.49 10.05
C GLY A 83 6.21 -8.22 9.21
N LYS A 84 5.34 -8.26 8.19
CA LYS A 84 5.09 -7.12 7.29
C LYS A 84 4.26 -6.01 7.93
N VAL A 85 3.36 -6.36 8.85
CA VAL A 85 2.56 -5.38 9.57
C VAL A 85 3.22 -4.90 10.88
N SER A 86 4.22 -5.63 11.39
CA SER A 86 4.98 -5.21 12.59
C SER A 86 6.17 -4.29 12.28
N SER A 87 6.70 -4.36 11.06
CA SER A 87 7.93 -3.66 10.67
C SER A 87 7.70 -2.87 9.38
N PRO A 88 7.85 -1.53 9.40
CA PRO A 88 7.69 -0.71 8.21
C PRO A 88 8.69 -1.09 7.12
N LEU A 89 8.21 -1.17 5.88
CA LEU A 89 9.06 -1.21 4.71
C LEU A 89 9.75 0.15 4.58
N ILE A 90 11.07 0.11 4.41
CA ILE A 90 11.89 1.29 4.13
C ILE A 90 11.97 1.45 2.61
N ILE A 91 11.41 2.52 2.08
CA ILE A 91 11.45 2.80 0.65
C ILE A 91 12.72 3.61 0.32
N ASP A 92 13.57 3.07 -0.56
CA ASP A 92 14.73 3.78 -1.06
C ASP A 92 14.33 4.79 -2.15
N TRP A 93 14.04 6.01 -1.70
CA TRP A 93 13.68 7.12 -2.60
C TRP A 93 14.82 7.59 -3.51
N THR A 94 16.06 7.17 -3.29
CA THR A 94 17.17 7.49 -4.21
C THR A 94 17.18 6.58 -5.44
N ALA A 95 16.51 5.43 -5.33
CA ALA A 95 16.36 4.44 -6.39
C ALA A 95 15.05 4.60 -7.20
N VAL A 96 14.17 5.53 -6.81
CA VAL A 96 12.90 5.83 -7.48
C VAL A 96 13.10 6.66 -8.75
#